data_AF-A0A2G7H7C8-F1
#
_entry.id   AF-A0A2G7H7C8-F1
#
_cell.length_a   1.000
_cell.length_b   1.000
_cell.length_c   1.000
_cell.angle_alpha   90.00
_cell.angle_beta   90.00
_cell.angle_gamma   90.00
#
_symmetry.space_group_name_H-M   'P 1'
#
loop_
_entity.id
_entity.type
_entity.pdbx_description
1 polymer ?
#
loop_
_entity_poly.entity_id
_entity_poly.type
_entity_poly.pdbx_seq_one_letter_code
_entity_poly.pdbx_strand_id
1 'polypeptide(L)'
;MTGPVTNGAALYNLEDDTLRWTPEERLDANEYALTKAAGFKWWGRTGAWVAVWTPGREDHLLARVGEITHEADPDDPQARVLRFAGHAAAAGSRSEQRAAAALQGLPPGGEPIKVGHHSEGRHRRAIERSDQNMRKALEEDKLADYWRGRALGAERRARQKSDPGVVRRRIGRLQEQRRVHERTLAKAPDNRYAQRWHEHLTLRIAFEEGRLASLNPEPFAPVTAYQKGDIVQHKRWGKCQVVSVGRVNLKLQQLTGATVGWQWAAPPHEVKPWTEPEPPQP
;
A
#
# COMPACT_ATOMS: atom_id res chain seq x y z
N MET A 1 -25.79 29.45 -27.10
CA MET A 1 -24.85 29.54 -25.96
C MET A 1 -24.92 28.21 -25.24
N THR A 2 -24.09 27.26 -25.65
CA THR A 2 -23.98 25.95 -25.00
C THR A 2 -23.17 26.18 -23.72
N GLY A 3 -23.73 25.84 -22.55
CA GLY A 3 -23.04 25.98 -21.27
C GLY A 3 -21.72 25.19 -21.24
N PRO A 4 -20.84 25.41 -20.27
CA PRO A 4 -19.62 24.62 -20.13
C PRO A 4 -20.02 23.15 -20.03
N VAL A 5 -19.57 22.35 -21.02
CA VAL A 5 -19.80 20.91 -21.03
C VAL A 5 -18.88 20.32 -19.96
N THR A 6 -19.45 20.04 -18.80
CA THR A 6 -18.80 19.25 -17.76
C THR A 6 -18.77 17.81 -18.23
N ASN A 7 -17.60 17.25 -18.51
CA ASN A 7 -17.47 15.84 -18.90
C ASN A 7 -17.13 15.01 -17.66
N GLY A 8 -18.16 14.58 -16.93
CA GLY A 8 -18.04 13.67 -15.79
C GLY A 8 -17.48 14.27 -14.50
N ALA A 9 -16.97 13.38 -13.64
CA ALA A 9 -16.64 13.70 -12.26
C ALA A 9 -15.13 13.64 -12.00
N ALA A 10 -14.61 14.61 -11.28
CA ALA A 10 -13.22 14.62 -10.80
C ALA A 10 -13.14 14.58 -9.28
N LEU A 11 -12.11 13.89 -8.81
CA LEU A 11 -11.86 13.66 -7.41
C LEU A 11 -10.36 13.78 -7.11
N TYR A 12 -10.03 14.45 -6.02
CA TYR A 12 -8.68 14.49 -5.46
C TYR A 12 -8.58 13.54 -4.26
N ASN A 13 -7.63 12.61 -4.34
CA ASN A 13 -7.30 11.65 -3.30
C ASN A 13 -6.10 12.15 -2.48
N LEU A 14 -6.39 12.54 -1.24
CA LEU A 14 -5.42 13.07 -0.27
C LEU A 14 -4.36 12.05 0.17
N GLU A 15 -4.68 10.76 0.11
CA GLU A 15 -3.80 9.70 0.60
C GLU A 15 -2.61 9.42 -0.34
N ASP A 16 -2.90 9.28 -1.62
CA ASP A 16 -1.91 8.96 -2.66
C ASP A 16 -1.55 10.14 -3.56
N ASP A 17 -2.13 11.31 -3.28
CA ASP A 17 -1.88 12.58 -3.97
C ASP A 17 -2.34 12.59 -5.42
N THR A 18 -3.36 11.79 -5.75
CA THR A 18 -3.81 11.64 -7.13
C THR A 18 -5.09 12.41 -7.42
N LEU A 19 -5.09 13.09 -8.56
CA LEU A 19 -6.27 13.54 -9.26
C LEU A 19 -6.82 12.37 -10.08
N ARG A 20 -8.11 12.10 -9.95
CA ARG A 20 -8.84 11.01 -10.63
C ARG A 20 -10.05 11.61 -11.34
N TRP A 21 -10.12 11.41 -12.64
CA TRP A 21 -11.21 11.91 -13.47
C TRP A 21 -11.89 10.77 -14.20
N THR A 22 -13.19 10.61 -13.95
CA THR A 22 -14.05 9.63 -14.61
C THR A 22 -14.93 10.38 -15.60
N PRO A 23 -14.61 10.34 -16.91
CA PRO A 23 -15.42 11.02 -17.90
C PRO A 23 -16.75 10.28 -18.10
N GLU A 24 -17.83 11.02 -18.34
CA GLU A 24 -19.15 10.45 -18.67
C GLU A 24 -19.16 9.90 -20.09
N GLU A 25 -18.52 10.63 -21.01
CA GLU A 25 -18.42 10.26 -22.41
C GLU A 25 -16.96 9.97 -22.79
N ARG A 26 -16.79 9.11 -23.80
CA ARG A 26 -15.47 8.78 -24.31
C ARG A 26 -14.83 10.03 -24.91
N LEU A 27 -13.59 10.32 -24.47
CA LEU A 27 -12.80 11.42 -25.01
C LEU A 27 -12.60 11.28 -26.52
N ASP A 28 -12.72 12.40 -27.22
CA ASP A 28 -12.32 12.45 -28.61
C ASP A 28 -10.78 12.29 -28.76
N ALA A 29 -10.30 12.16 -29.99
CA ALA A 29 -8.88 11.93 -30.24
C ALA A 29 -7.96 13.07 -29.75
N ASN A 30 -8.43 14.32 -29.82
CA ASN A 30 -7.68 15.50 -29.40
C ASN A 30 -7.65 15.62 -27.87
N GLU A 31 -8.81 15.46 -27.23
CA GLU A 31 -8.94 15.44 -25.77
C GLU A 31 -8.08 14.32 -25.17
N TYR A 32 -8.14 13.12 -25.74
CA TYR A 32 -7.29 12.00 -25.35
C TYR A 32 -5.81 12.37 -25.41
N ALA A 33 -5.36 12.96 -26.52
CA ALA A 33 -3.97 13.37 -26.69
C ALA A 33 -3.54 14.45 -25.68
N LEU A 34 -4.39 15.46 -25.44
CA LEU A 34 -4.14 16.52 -24.45
C LEU A 34 -4.07 15.97 -23.03
N THR A 35 -4.98 15.07 -22.66
CA THR A 35 -5.00 14.43 -21.33
C THR A 35 -3.75 13.57 -21.12
N LYS A 36 -3.31 12.84 -22.15
CA LYS A 36 -2.02 12.12 -22.11
C LYS A 36 -0.83 13.06 -21.98
N ALA A 37 -0.81 14.17 -22.71
CA ALA A 37 0.26 15.17 -22.65
C ALA A 37 0.36 15.86 -21.28
N ALA A 38 -0.78 16.10 -20.61
CA ALA A 38 -0.83 16.59 -19.22
C ALA A 38 -0.31 15.57 -18.18
N GLY A 39 -0.06 14.33 -18.60
CA GLY A 39 0.53 13.28 -17.78
C GLY A 39 -0.48 12.33 -17.12
N PHE A 40 -1.75 12.35 -17.54
CA PHE A 40 -2.74 11.41 -17.04
C PHE A 40 -2.56 10.02 -17.65
N LYS A 41 -2.86 9.01 -16.83
CA LYS A 41 -2.84 7.59 -17.21
C LYS A 41 -4.22 6.99 -17.04
N TRP A 42 -4.67 6.25 -18.04
CA TRP A 42 -5.93 5.52 -17.98
C TRP A 42 -5.83 4.31 -17.05
N TRP A 43 -6.66 4.25 -16.02
CA TRP A 43 -6.81 3.12 -15.10
C TRP A 43 -8.06 2.33 -15.47
N GLY A 44 -7.90 1.38 -16.40
CA GLY A 44 -9.04 0.68 -17.01
C GLY A 44 -9.95 -0.07 -16.03
N ARG A 45 -9.45 -0.48 -14.86
CA ARG A 45 -10.28 -1.13 -13.83
C ARG A 45 -11.27 -0.16 -13.17
N THR A 46 -10.89 1.11 -13.00
CA THR A 46 -11.73 2.13 -12.36
C THR A 46 -12.42 3.02 -13.38
N GLY A 47 -12.09 2.90 -14.67
CA GLY A 47 -12.62 3.78 -15.71
C GLY A 47 -12.17 5.24 -15.56
N ALA A 48 -11.01 5.48 -14.94
CA ALA A 48 -10.58 6.83 -14.58
C ALA A 48 -9.23 7.20 -15.19
N TRP A 49 -9.06 8.46 -15.54
CA TRP A 49 -7.80 9.11 -15.83
C TRP A 49 -7.15 9.56 -14.52
N VAL A 50 -5.91 9.15 -14.28
CA VAL A 50 -5.22 9.38 -13.00
C VAL A 50 -3.86 10.04 -13.20
N ALA A 51 -3.56 11.07 -12.41
CA ALA A 51 -2.25 11.70 -12.32
C ALA A 51 -1.99 12.22 -10.90
N VAL A 52 -0.71 12.33 -10.51
CA VAL A 52 -0.34 13.01 -9.26
C VAL A 52 -0.67 14.51 -9.37
N TRP A 53 -1.14 15.14 -8.30
CA TRP A 53 -1.51 16.54 -8.30
C TRP A 53 -0.34 17.45 -8.69
N THR A 54 -0.66 18.46 -9.49
CA THR A 54 0.16 19.64 -9.76
C THR A 54 -0.80 20.78 -10.12
N PRO A 55 -0.42 22.06 -9.97
CA PRO A 55 -1.28 23.17 -10.35
C PRO A 55 -1.79 23.06 -11.79
N GLY A 56 -0.94 22.69 -12.75
CA GLY A 56 -1.33 22.56 -14.15
C GLY A 56 -2.25 21.38 -14.47
N ARG A 57 -2.16 20.28 -13.71
CA ARG A 57 -3.06 19.13 -13.87
C ARG A 57 -4.43 19.40 -13.25
N GLU A 58 -4.45 20.15 -12.15
CA GLU A 58 -5.69 20.65 -11.58
C GLU A 58 -6.39 21.60 -12.55
N ASP A 59 -5.66 22.53 -13.17
CA ASP A 59 -6.21 23.40 -14.22
C ASP A 59 -6.74 22.62 -15.42
N HIS A 60 -6.01 21.57 -15.85
CA HIS A 60 -6.44 20.69 -16.93
C HIS A 60 -7.80 20.02 -16.63
N LEU A 61 -8.03 19.63 -15.37
CA LEU A 61 -9.30 19.03 -14.96
C LEU A 61 -10.40 20.07 -14.78
N LEU A 62 -10.14 21.20 -14.10
CA LEU A 62 -11.12 22.28 -13.91
C LEU A 62 -11.59 22.88 -15.24
N ALA A 63 -10.81 22.76 -16.31
CA ALA A 63 -11.26 23.14 -17.66
C ALA A 63 -12.33 22.18 -18.25
N ARG A 64 -12.53 21.00 -17.65
CA ARG A 64 -13.40 19.90 -18.14
C ARG A 64 -14.47 19.50 -17.14
N VAL A 65 -14.25 19.79 -15.87
CA VAL A 65 -15.17 19.48 -14.77
C VAL A 65 -15.52 20.74 -14.00
N GLY A 66 -16.75 20.86 -13.53
CA GLY A 66 -17.20 22.02 -12.75
C GLY A 66 -16.50 22.14 -11.39
N GLU A 67 -16.17 21.01 -10.78
CA GLU A 67 -15.47 20.95 -9.48
C GLU A 67 -14.62 19.69 -9.36
N ILE A 68 -13.62 19.76 -8.48
CA ILE A 68 -12.84 18.60 -8.04
C ILE A 68 -13.22 18.34 -6.58
N THR A 69 -13.89 17.22 -6.34
CA THR A 69 -14.33 16.82 -5.00
C THR A 69 -13.20 16.10 -4.24
N HIS A 70 -13.37 15.88 -2.93
CA HIS A 70 -12.42 15.13 -2.11
C HIS A 70 -12.99 13.77 -1.70
N GLU A 71 -12.21 12.69 -1.86
CA GLU A 71 -12.57 11.38 -1.30
C GLU A 71 -12.35 11.39 0.21
N ALA A 72 -13.43 11.19 0.98
CA ALA A 72 -13.38 11.22 2.43
C ALA A 72 -12.60 10.04 3.04
N ASP A 73 -12.55 8.88 2.38
CA ASP A 73 -11.78 7.73 2.87
C ASP A 73 -11.39 6.74 1.76
N PRO A 74 -10.12 6.75 1.30
CA PRO A 74 -9.71 5.90 0.21
C PRO A 74 -9.31 4.51 0.69
N ASP A 75 -10.24 3.58 0.52
CA ASP A 75 -9.99 2.13 0.46
C ASP A 75 -9.51 1.52 1.80
N ASP A 76 -10.48 1.15 2.65
CA ASP A 76 -10.25 0.44 3.92
C ASP A 76 -9.24 -0.70 3.71
N PRO A 77 -8.01 -0.57 4.26
CA PRO A 77 -6.98 -1.58 4.10
C PRO A 77 -7.44 -2.96 4.60
N GLN A 78 -8.31 -3.01 5.60
CA GLN A 78 -8.84 -4.26 6.15
C GLN A 78 -9.83 -4.92 5.18
N ALA A 79 -10.78 -4.18 4.62
CA ALA A 79 -11.67 -4.68 3.58
C ALA A 79 -10.91 -5.31 2.40
N ARG A 80 -9.77 -4.73 2.00
CA ARG A 80 -8.91 -5.31 0.95
C ARG A 80 -8.27 -6.63 1.37
N VAL A 81 -7.75 -6.72 2.60
CA VAL A 81 -7.17 -7.96 3.15
C VAL A 81 -8.23 -9.06 3.18
N LEU A 82 -9.42 -8.75 3.71
CA LEU A 82 -10.54 -9.68 3.82
C LEU A 82 -10.99 -10.20 2.46
N ARG A 83 -11.10 -9.32 1.45
CA ARG A 83 -11.44 -9.74 0.09
C ARG A 83 -10.44 -10.73 -0.50
N PHE A 84 -9.14 -10.47 -0.38
CA PHE A 84 -8.12 -11.39 -0.91
C PHE A 84 -8.07 -12.70 -0.12
N ALA A 85 -8.25 -12.66 1.20
CA ALA A 85 -8.40 -13.86 2.01
C ALA A 85 -9.63 -14.68 1.59
N GLY A 86 -10.75 -14.02 1.31
CA GLY A 86 -11.96 -14.68 0.80
C GLY A 86 -11.74 -15.36 -0.56
N HIS A 87 -11.04 -14.71 -1.49
CA HIS A 87 -10.68 -15.35 -2.77
C HIS A 87 -9.77 -16.57 -2.57
N ALA A 88 -8.81 -16.49 -1.64
CA ALA A 88 -7.94 -17.62 -1.30
C ALA A 88 -8.73 -18.79 -0.71
N ALA A 89 -9.63 -18.53 0.25
CA ALA A 89 -10.47 -19.54 0.87
C ALA A 89 -11.40 -20.21 -0.16
N ALA A 90 -12.02 -19.43 -1.05
CA ALA A 90 -12.88 -19.96 -2.10
C ALA A 90 -12.11 -20.86 -3.09
N ALA A 91 -10.88 -20.48 -3.47
CA ALA A 91 -10.01 -21.29 -4.32
C ALA A 91 -9.55 -22.57 -3.60
N GLY A 92 -9.17 -22.48 -2.32
CA GLY A 92 -8.83 -23.65 -1.51
C GLY A 92 -9.99 -24.65 -1.40
N SER A 93 -11.20 -24.17 -1.13
CA SER A 93 -12.39 -25.03 -1.09
C SER A 93 -12.67 -25.71 -2.43
N ARG A 94 -12.51 -25.00 -3.57
CA ARG A 94 -12.62 -25.62 -4.90
C ARG A 94 -11.54 -26.67 -5.14
N SER A 95 -10.30 -26.42 -4.69
CA SER A 95 -9.21 -27.40 -4.76
C SER A 95 -9.57 -28.69 -4.00
N GLU A 96 -9.99 -28.56 -2.74
CA GLU A 96 -10.40 -29.70 -1.90
C GLU A 96 -11.56 -30.49 -2.52
N GLN A 97 -12.58 -29.80 -3.02
CA GLN A 97 -13.71 -30.43 -3.70
C GLN A 97 -13.26 -31.22 -4.94
N ARG A 98 -12.32 -30.67 -5.73
CA ARG A 98 -11.77 -31.34 -6.91
C ARG A 98 -10.90 -32.54 -6.54
N ALA A 99 -10.07 -32.42 -5.49
CA ALA A 99 -9.28 -33.53 -4.98
C ALA A 99 -10.16 -34.66 -4.45
N ALA A 100 -11.22 -34.34 -3.70
CA ALA A 100 -12.20 -35.32 -3.25
C ALA A 100 -12.93 -35.98 -4.43
N ALA A 101 -13.34 -35.21 -5.44
CA ALA A 101 -13.97 -35.75 -6.66
C ALA A 101 -13.02 -36.61 -7.50
N ALA A 102 -11.70 -36.41 -7.41
CA ALA A 102 -10.72 -37.26 -8.07
C ALA A 102 -10.70 -38.68 -7.48
N LEU A 103 -11.00 -38.83 -6.19
CA LEU A 103 -11.02 -40.13 -5.52
C LEU A 103 -12.33 -40.89 -5.75
N GLN A 104 -13.37 -40.22 -6.27
CA GLN A 104 -14.68 -40.83 -6.48
C GLN A 104 -14.74 -41.65 -7.77
N GLY A 105 -15.27 -42.87 -7.67
CA GLY A 105 -15.57 -43.73 -8.82
C GLY A 105 -14.36 -44.40 -9.46
N LEU A 106 -13.20 -44.38 -8.79
CA LEU A 106 -12.04 -45.21 -9.14
C LEU A 106 -12.35 -46.72 -8.97
N PRO A 107 -11.66 -47.60 -9.69
CA PRO A 107 -11.81 -49.05 -9.51
C PRO A 107 -11.63 -49.47 -8.05
N PRO A 108 -12.52 -50.31 -7.48
CA PRO A 108 -12.41 -50.77 -6.10
C PRO A 108 -11.06 -51.41 -5.84
N GLY A 109 -10.39 -51.02 -4.75
CA GLY A 109 -9.10 -51.59 -4.37
C GLY A 109 -7.95 -51.38 -5.38
N GLY A 110 -8.09 -50.46 -6.35
CA GLY A 110 -7.08 -50.25 -7.37
C GLY A 110 -6.99 -51.39 -8.39
N GLU A 111 -8.11 -52.07 -8.67
CA GLU A 111 -8.15 -53.19 -9.61
C GLU A 111 -7.50 -52.85 -10.97
N PRO A 112 -6.53 -53.64 -11.46
CA PRO A 112 -5.89 -53.41 -12.75
C PRO A 112 -6.88 -53.39 -13.91
N ILE A 113 -6.56 -52.60 -14.95
CA ILE A 113 -7.37 -52.57 -16.18
C ILE A 113 -7.20 -53.90 -16.92
N LYS A 114 -8.28 -54.69 -16.99
CA LYS A 114 -8.34 -55.93 -17.78
C LYS A 114 -8.62 -55.59 -19.25
N VAL A 115 -7.60 -55.66 -20.09
CA VAL A 115 -7.71 -55.34 -21.53
C VAL A 115 -8.62 -56.35 -22.24
N GLY A 116 -9.56 -55.86 -23.04
CA GLY A 116 -10.56 -56.66 -23.76
C GLY A 116 -11.80 -57.04 -22.94
N HIS A 117 -11.88 -56.62 -21.67
CA HIS A 117 -13.03 -56.88 -20.81
C HIS A 117 -14.08 -55.76 -20.89
N HIS A 118 -15.37 -56.08 -20.68
CA HIS A 118 -16.46 -55.10 -20.76
C HIS A 118 -16.32 -53.89 -19.79
N SER A 119 -15.56 -54.05 -18.69
CA SER A 119 -15.28 -53.01 -17.70
C SER A 119 -14.14 -52.05 -18.09
N GLU A 120 -13.34 -52.39 -19.10
CA GLU A 120 -12.14 -51.62 -19.50
C GLU A 120 -12.47 -50.15 -19.77
N GLY A 121 -13.48 -49.88 -20.62
CA GLY A 121 -13.86 -48.52 -20.99
C GLY A 121 -14.34 -47.69 -19.79
N ARG A 122 -14.98 -48.33 -18.80
CA ARG A 122 -15.39 -47.66 -17.55
C ARG A 122 -14.19 -47.32 -16.69
N HIS A 123 -13.24 -48.25 -16.53
CA HIS A 123 -12.04 -48.04 -15.71
C HIS A 123 -11.15 -46.92 -16.30
N ARG A 124 -10.92 -46.94 -17.62
CA ARG A 124 -10.14 -45.88 -18.29
C ARG A 124 -10.76 -44.50 -18.10
N ARG A 125 -12.08 -44.35 -18.31
CA ARG A 125 -12.78 -43.08 -18.09
C ARG A 125 -12.81 -42.64 -16.62
N ALA A 126 -12.80 -43.58 -15.68
CA ALA A 126 -12.71 -43.26 -14.25
C ALA A 126 -11.35 -42.65 -13.91
N ILE A 127 -10.26 -43.29 -14.36
CA ILE A 127 -8.90 -42.80 -14.18
C ILE A 127 -8.72 -41.44 -14.86
N GLU A 128 -9.17 -41.29 -16.12
CA GLU A 128 -9.07 -40.02 -16.83
C GLU A 128 -9.80 -38.87 -16.11
N ARG A 129 -11.02 -39.12 -15.61
CA ARG A 129 -11.76 -38.12 -14.82
C ARG A 129 -11.04 -37.80 -13.50
N SER A 130 -10.46 -38.82 -12.85
CA SER A 130 -9.65 -38.65 -11.64
C SER A 130 -8.46 -37.73 -11.91
N ASP A 131 -7.69 -38.02 -12.95
CA ASP A 131 -6.53 -37.23 -13.36
C ASP A 131 -6.91 -35.79 -13.70
N GLN A 132 -7.99 -35.58 -14.44
CA GLN A 132 -8.49 -34.24 -14.79
C GLN A 132 -8.91 -33.46 -13.54
N ASN A 133 -9.63 -34.10 -12.60
CA ASN A 133 -10.01 -33.47 -11.35
C ASN A 133 -8.79 -33.14 -10.50
N MET A 134 -7.79 -34.03 -10.43
CA MET A 134 -6.56 -33.79 -9.69
C MET A 134 -5.75 -32.63 -10.28
N ARG A 135 -5.61 -32.55 -11.61
CA ARG A 135 -4.96 -31.40 -12.28
C ARG A 135 -5.65 -30.08 -11.94
N LYS A 136 -6.99 -30.05 -12.00
CA LYS A 136 -7.78 -28.87 -11.64
C LYS A 136 -7.66 -28.51 -10.15
N ALA A 137 -7.57 -29.52 -9.27
CA ALA A 137 -7.33 -29.28 -7.85
C ALA A 137 -5.99 -28.54 -7.64
N LEU A 138 -4.93 -29.01 -8.29
CA LEU A 138 -3.61 -28.36 -8.23
C LEU A 138 -3.61 -26.94 -8.79
N GLU A 139 -4.37 -26.67 -9.87
CA GLU A 139 -4.52 -25.31 -10.42
C GLU A 139 -5.24 -24.37 -9.44
N GLU A 140 -6.32 -24.83 -8.83
CA GLU A 140 -7.06 -24.07 -7.82
C GLU A 140 -6.25 -23.84 -6.54
N ASP A 141 -5.42 -24.81 -6.13
CA ASP A 141 -4.52 -24.64 -5.00
C ASP A 141 -3.44 -23.58 -5.28
N LYS A 142 -2.82 -23.60 -6.47
CA LYS A 142 -1.89 -22.53 -6.90
C LYS A 142 -2.57 -21.17 -6.94
N LEU A 143 -3.84 -21.11 -7.37
CA LEU A 143 -4.63 -19.89 -7.34
C LEU A 143 -4.90 -19.42 -5.90
N ALA A 144 -5.19 -20.36 -4.99
CA ALA A 144 -5.34 -20.07 -3.56
C ALA A 144 -4.05 -19.48 -2.99
N ASP A 145 -2.89 -20.06 -3.29
CA ASP A 145 -1.56 -19.54 -2.90
C ASP A 145 -1.30 -18.14 -3.42
N TYR A 146 -1.62 -17.90 -4.70
CA TYR A 146 -1.53 -16.57 -5.29
C TYR A 146 -2.34 -15.55 -4.48
N TRP A 147 -3.59 -15.86 -4.15
CA TRP A 147 -4.44 -14.96 -3.37
C TRP A 147 -3.98 -14.81 -1.91
N ARG A 148 -3.47 -15.88 -1.28
CA ARG A 148 -2.83 -15.81 0.05
C ARG A 148 -1.65 -14.82 0.03
N GLY A 149 -0.77 -14.92 -0.97
CA GLY A 149 0.33 -13.98 -1.16
C GLY A 149 -0.14 -12.53 -1.34
N ARG A 150 -1.22 -12.31 -2.10
CA ARG A 150 -1.84 -10.98 -2.27
C ARG A 150 -2.44 -10.44 -0.97
N ALA A 151 -3.09 -11.29 -0.16
CA ALA A 151 -3.63 -10.93 1.15
C ALA A 151 -2.51 -10.49 2.11
N LEU A 152 -1.43 -11.27 2.21
CA LEU A 152 -0.24 -10.93 3.00
C LEU A 152 0.40 -9.60 2.54
N GLY A 153 0.46 -9.36 1.23
CA GLY A 153 0.94 -8.10 0.67
C GLY A 153 0.05 -6.92 1.06
N ALA A 154 -1.28 -7.08 1.00
CA ALA A 154 -2.23 -6.07 1.43
C ALA A 154 -2.11 -5.77 2.93
N GLU A 155 -1.94 -6.81 3.75
CA GLU A 155 -1.75 -6.67 5.20
C GLU A 155 -0.46 -5.91 5.53
N ARG A 156 0.66 -6.27 4.91
CA ARG A 156 1.93 -5.53 5.08
C ARG A 156 1.77 -4.06 4.71
N ARG A 157 1.02 -3.77 3.65
CA ARG A 157 0.75 -2.39 3.23
C ARG A 157 -0.18 -1.67 4.21
N ALA A 158 -1.18 -2.33 4.76
CA ALA A 158 -2.04 -1.80 5.83
C ALA A 158 -1.20 -1.43 7.06
N ARG A 159 -0.38 -2.37 7.55
CA ARG A 159 0.55 -2.14 8.68
C ARG A 159 1.53 -1.00 8.41
N GLN A 160 2.03 -0.88 7.17
CA GLN A 160 2.91 0.22 6.80
C GLN A 160 2.17 1.58 6.81
N LYS A 161 0.93 1.62 6.31
CA LYS A 161 0.11 2.85 6.31
C LYS A 161 -0.21 3.31 7.73
N SER A 162 -0.45 2.37 8.65
CA SER A 162 -0.73 2.65 10.05
C SER A 162 0.53 2.78 10.94
N ASP A 163 1.75 2.71 10.38
CA ASP A 163 2.98 2.90 11.15
C ASP A 163 3.22 4.41 11.41
N PRO A 164 3.19 4.88 12.67
CA PRO A 164 3.35 6.30 12.99
C PRO A 164 4.70 6.88 12.53
N GLY A 165 5.77 6.08 12.52
CA GLY A 165 7.08 6.50 12.04
C GLY A 165 7.08 6.74 10.52
N VAL A 166 6.34 5.93 9.75
CA VAL A 166 6.14 6.17 8.31
C VAL A 166 5.40 7.48 8.07
N VAL A 167 4.34 7.75 8.84
CA VAL A 167 3.57 9.01 8.75
C VAL A 167 4.44 10.22 9.11
N ARG A 168 5.20 10.16 10.22
CA ARG A 168 6.14 11.24 10.62
C ARG A 168 7.17 11.54 9.53
N ARG A 169 7.79 10.52 8.93
CA ARG A 169 8.75 10.72 7.81
C ARG A 169 8.09 11.32 6.57
N ARG A 170 6.81 11.03 6.32
CA ARG A 170 6.05 11.64 5.22
C ARG A 170 5.77 13.12 5.51
N ILE A 171 5.29 13.45 6.71
CA ILE A 171 5.09 14.83 7.15
C ILE A 171 6.38 15.64 6.99
N GLY A 172 7.52 15.11 7.45
CA GLY A 172 8.81 15.79 7.32
C GLY A 172 9.21 16.07 5.86
N ARG A 173 8.92 15.16 4.93
CA ARG A 173 9.17 15.40 3.49
C ARG A 173 8.24 16.46 2.91
N LEU A 174 6.96 16.43 3.27
CA LEU A 174 5.99 17.44 2.81
C LEU A 174 6.34 18.83 3.35
N GLN A 175 6.76 18.92 4.62
CA GLN A 175 7.23 20.17 5.22
C GLN A 175 8.47 20.71 4.50
N GLU A 176 9.43 19.86 4.15
CA GLU A 176 10.61 20.29 3.41
C GLU A 176 10.25 20.80 2.00
N GLN A 177 9.36 20.11 1.29
CA GLN A 177 8.82 20.61 0.02
C GLN A 177 8.11 21.95 0.20
N ARG A 178 7.32 22.13 1.27
CA ARG A 178 6.61 23.39 1.53
C ARG A 178 7.60 24.55 1.71
N ARG A 179 8.70 24.34 2.44
CA ARG A 179 9.77 25.33 2.63
C ARG A 179 10.43 25.79 1.33
N VAL A 180 10.47 24.95 0.29
CA VAL A 180 10.97 25.35 -1.04
C VAL A 180 10.05 26.41 -1.64
N HIS A 181 8.74 26.20 -1.55
CA HIS A 181 7.75 27.14 -2.08
C HIS A 181 7.62 28.40 -1.21
N GLU A 182 7.74 28.29 0.13
CA GLU A 182 7.81 29.45 1.04
C GLU A 182 8.99 30.37 0.68
N ARG A 183 10.18 29.81 0.42
CA ARG A 183 11.35 30.59 -0.04
C ARG A 183 11.13 31.25 -1.40
N THR A 184 10.34 30.63 -2.27
CA THR A 184 9.99 31.20 -3.58
C THR A 184 9.03 32.37 -3.41
N LEU A 185 8.00 32.22 -2.58
CA LEU A 185 7.03 33.28 -2.27
C LEU A 185 7.67 34.46 -1.54
N ALA A 186 8.65 34.22 -0.66
CA ALA A 186 9.39 35.30 -0.01
C ALA A 186 10.13 36.21 -1.00
N LYS A 187 10.53 35.68 -2.17
CA LYS A 187 11.18 36.45 -3.25
C LYS A 187 10.19 37.02 -4.26
N ALA A 188 9.09 36.31 -4.49
CA ALA A 188 8.05 36.68 -5.45
C ALA A 188 6.67 36.34 -4.86
N PRO A 189 6.09 37.24 -4.06
CA PRO A 189 4.81 36.99 -3.38
C PRO A 189 3.66 36.68 -4.34
N ASP A 190 3.65 37.30 -5.53
CA ASP A 190 2.60 37.12 -6.54
C ASP A 190 2.78 35.85 -7.40
N ASN A 191 3.72 34.97 -7.04
CA ASN A 191 3.94 33.72 -7.77
C ASN A 191 2.81 32.71 -7.48
N ARG A 192 1.75 32.78 -8.29
CA ARG A 192 0.57 31.90 -8.20
C ARG A 192 0.92 30.40 -8.19
N TYR A 193 1.93 29.98 -8.95
CA TYR A 193 2.33 28.57 -9.00
C TYR A 193 2.92 28.11 -7.66
N ALA A 194 3.80 28.93 -7.05
CA ALA A 194 4.37 28.64 -5.74
C ALA A 194 3.31 28.71 -4.64
N GLN A 195 2.36 29.64 -4.74
CA GLN A 195 1.24 29.75 -3.81
C GLN A 195 0.37 28.49 -3.80
N ARG A 196 -0.05 28.01 -4.98
CA ARG A 196 -0.86 26.78 -5.07
C ARG A 196 -0.15 25.56 -4.52
N TRP A 197 1.15 25.42 -4.78
CA TRP A 197 1.95 24.35 -4.17
C TRP A 197 2.02 24.47 -2.64
N HIS A 198 2.18 25.69 -2.13
CA HIS A 198 2.20 25.93 -0.68
C HIS A 198 0.88 25.54 -0.01
N GLU A 199 -0.24 25.98 -0.57
CA GLU A 199 -1.59 25.67 -0.11
C GLU A 199 -1.84 24.15 -0.14
N HIS A 200 -1.54 23.51 -1.26
CA HIS A 200 -1.67 22.06 -1.43
C HIS A 200 -0.84 21.27 -0.40
N LEU A 201 0.44 21.63 -0.22
CA LEU A 201 1.30 20.96 0.75
C LEU A 201 0.83 21.18 2.18
N THR A 202 0.25 22.36 2.49
CA THR A 202 -0.35 22.64 3.79
C THR A 202 -1.53 21.73 4.07
N LEU A 203 -2.44 21.59 3.11
CA LEU A 203 -3.58 20.68 3.19
C LEU A 203 -3.14 19.22 3.37
N ARG A 204 -2.11 18.79 2.63
CA ARG A 204 -1.53 17.45 2.78
C ARG A 204 -0.87 17.20 4.12
N ILE A 205 -0.16 18.19 4.67
CA ILE A 205 0.44 18.11 6.00
C ILE A 205 -0.66 17.95 7.05
N ALA A 206 -1.70 18.79 7.01
CA ALA A 206 -2.82 18.73 7.95
C ALA A 206 -3.54 17.37 7.92
N PHE A 207 -3.73 16.80 6.72
CA PHE A 207 -4.29 15.46 6.57
C PHE A 207 -3.43 14.37 7.23
N GLU A 208 -2.11 14.38 6.99
CA GLU A 208 -1.21 13.38 7.58
C GLU A 208 -1.02 13.59 9.09
N GLU A 209 -1.10 14.83 9.59
CA GLU A 209 -1.13 15.15 11.02
C GLU A 209 -2.41 14.64 11.68
N GLY A 210 -3.58 14.84 11.05
CA GLY A 210 -4.85 14.27 11.50
C GLY A 210 -4.79 12.74 11.56
N ARG A 211 -4.26 12.10 10.51
CA ARG A 211 -4.00 10.65 10.50
C ARG A 211 -3.08 10.23 11.66
N LEU A 212 -1.98 10.94 11.89
CA LEU A 212 -1.06 10.64 12.97
C LEU A 212 -1.73 10.75 14.35
N ALA A 213 -2.61 11.73 14.53
CA ALA A 213 -3.39 11.90 15.75
C ALA A 213 -4.38 10.73 15.95
N SER A 214 -5.09 10.32 14.90
CA SER A 214 -5.98 9.15 14.95
C SER A 214 -5.28 7.84 15.30
N LEU A 215 -3.99 7.69 14.92
CA LEU A 215 -3.18 6.53 15.29
C LEU A 215 -2.78 6.52 16.78
N ASN A 216 -2.96 7.62 17.50
CA ASN A 216 -2.59 7.82 18.91
C ASN A 216 -1.26 7.16 19.31
N PRO A 217 -0.14 7.51 18.65
CA PRO A 217 1.14 6.87 18.92
C PRO A 217 1.65 7.21 20.32
N GLU A 218 2.30 6.23 20.93
CA GLU A 218 3.05 6.41 22.18
C GLU A 218 3.97 7.65 22.10
N PRO A 219 3.99 8.50 23.14
CA PRO A 219 4.92 9.61 23.20
C PRO A 219 6.37 9.09 23.16
N PHE A 220 7.27 9.89 22.59
CA PHE A 220 8.68 9.58 22.52
C PHE A 220 9.48 10.78 23.06
N ALA A 221 10.64 10.49 23.65
CA ALA A 221 11.49 11.52 24.20
C ALA A 221 12.18 12.32 23.07
N PRO A 222 12.23 13.66 23.13
CA PRO A 222 12.93 14.45 22.12
C PRO A 222 14.44 14.20 22.16
N VAL A 223 15.17 14.62 21.13
CA VAL A 223 16.65 14.47 21.10
C VAL A 223 17.35 15.11 22.30
N THR A 224 16.76 16.16 22.88
CA THR A 224 17.28 16.88 24.06
C THR A 224 17.21 16.07 25.35
N ALA A 225 16.43 14.98 25.38
CA ALA A 225 16.33 14.08 26.52
C ALA A 225 17.48 13.06 26.57
N TYR A 226 18.30 12.98 25.52
CA TYR A 226 19.40 12.03 25.41
C TYR A 226 20.75 12.73 25.52
N GLN A 227 21.74 12.00 26.00
CA GLN A 227 23.13 12.42 26.09
C GLN A 227 24.05 11.43 25.39
N LYS A 228 25.26 11.88 25.06
CA LYS A 228 26.30 11.00 24.52
C LYS A 228 26.64 9.94 25.57
N GLY A 229 26.65 8.68 25.17
CA GLY A 229 26.94 7.54 26.03
C GLY A 229 25.71 6.76 26.46
N ASP A 230 24.51 7.35 26.36
CA ASP A 230 23.25 6.70 26.75
C ASP A 230 23.02 5.38 26.03
N ILE A 231 22.52 4.39 26.76
CA ILE A 231 22.12 3.10 26.21
C ILE A 231 20.62 3.15 25.90
N VAL A 232 20.29 2.80 24.67
CA VAL A 232 18.94 2.91 24.13
C VAL A 232 18.52 1.65 23.38
N GLN A 233 17.22 1.40 23.35
CA GLN A 233 16.59 0.36 22.55
C GLN A 233 16.09 0.95 21.23
N HIS A 234 16.64 0.48 20.10
CA HIS A 234 16.16 0.84 18.76
C HIS A 234 15.09 -0.17 18.28
N LYS A 235 14.01 0.32 17.65
CA LYS A 235 12.88 -0.52 17.18
C LYS A 235 13.30 -1.72 16.33
N ARG A 236 14.33 -1.57 15.48
CA ARG A 236 14.81 -2.60 14.55
C ARG A 236 16.11 -3.29 14.97
N TRP A 237 17.00 -2.58 15.65
CA TRP A 237 18.42 -2.96 15.77
C TRP A 237 18.82 -3.40 17.17
N GLY A 238 17.87 -3.42 18.12
CA GLY A 238 18.17 -3.88 19.46
C GLY A 238 18.90 -2.81 20.29
N LYS A 239 19.84 -3.28 21.11
CA LYS A 239 20.63 -2.47 22.05
C LYS A 239 21.62 -1.59 21.29
N CYS A 240 21.55 -0.29 21.51
CA CYS A 240 22.41 0.70 20.87
C CYS A 240 22.96 1.69 21.90
N GLN A 241 24.07 2.35 21.56
CA GLN A 241 24.61 3.48 22.31
C GLN A 241 24.47 4.77 21.52
N VAL A 242 24.14 5.87 22.20
CA VAL A 242 24.14 7.22 21.62
C VAL A 242 25.58 7.72 21.48
N VAL A 243 26.06 7.84 20.24
CA VAL A 243 27.40 8.34 19.91
C VAL A 243 27.45 9.87 19.92
N SER A 244 26.38 10.51 19.43
CA SER A 244 26.25 11.97 19.44
C SER A 244 24.78 12.38 19.27
N VAL A 245 24.42 13.52 19.84
CA VAL A 245 23.08 14.10 19.74
C VAL A 245 23.10 15.22 18.69
N GLY A 246 22.39 15.03 17.58
CA GLY A 246 22.21 16.07 16.57
C GLY A 246 20.96 16.91 16.82
N ARG A 247 20.74 17.94 15.98
CA ARG A 247 19.57 18.84 16.11
C ARG A 247 18.22 18.12 15.94
N VAL A 248 18.17 17.09 15.10
CA VAL A 248 16.94 16.36 14.74
C VAL A 248 17.07 14.85 14.97
N ASN A 249 18.27 14.30 14.84
CA ASN A 249 18.54 12.87 14.91
C ASN A 249 19.62 12.55 15.94
N LEU A 250 19.57 11.35 16.49
CA LEU A 250 20.64 10.75 17.29
C LEU A 250 21.57 9.97 16.37
N LYS A 251 22.89 10.04 16.60
CA LYS A 251 23.83 9.10 15.98
C LYS A 251 23.96 7.90 16.92
N LEU A 252 23.57 6.73 16.45
CA LEU A 252 23.58 5.50 17.23
C LEU A 252 24.71 4.58 16.77
N GLN A 253 25.19 3.76 17.69
CA GLN A 253 26.06 2.62 17.42
C GLN A 253 25.39 1.35 17.93
N GLN A 254 25.32 0.31 17.11
CA GLN A 254 24.74 -0.97 17.54
C GLN A 254 25.70 -1.72 18.47
N LEU A 255 25.17 -2.23 19.59
CA LEU A 255 25.93 -3.01 20.57
C LEU A 255 25.69 -4.52 20.47
N THR A 256 24.57 -4.96 19.91
CA THR A 256 24.23 -6.40 19.80
C THR A 256 23.75 -6.77 18.39
N GLY A 257 24.03 -8.00 17.94
CA GLY A 257 23.55 -8.54 16.67
C GLY A 257 24.60 -8.64 15.56
N ALA A 258 24.18 -8.84 14.31
CA ALA A 258 25.08 -9.12 13.20
C ALA A 258 25.92 -7.91 12.72
N THR A 259 25.53 -6.68 13.09
CA THR A 259 26.14 -5.43 12.63
C THR A 259 26.70 -4.59 13.78
N VAL A 260 27.23 -5.25 14.83
CA VAL A 260 27.86 -4.57 15.98
C VAL A 260 28.90 -3.55 15.52
N GLY A 261 28.90 -2.38 16.16
CA GLY A 261 29.82 -1.29 15.85
C GLY A 261 29.37 -0.40 14.69
N TRP A 262 28.40 -0.83 13.87
CA TRP A 262 27.84 0.00 12.81
C TRP A 262 27.14 1.24 13.37
N GLN A 263 27.30 2.38 12.70
CA GLN A 263 26.78 3.66 13.12
C GLN A 263 25.84 4.27 12.07
N TRP A 264 24.72 4.84 12.51
CA TRP A 264 23.76 5.53 11.64
C TRP A 264 23.03 6.64 12.40
N ALA A 265 22.32 7.50 11.65
CA ALA A 265 21.43 8.49 12.23
C ALA A 265 20.01 7.90 12.40
N ALA A 266 19.47 7.99 13.60
CA ALA A 266 18.12 7.55 13.92
C ALA A 266 17.29 8.73 14.45
N PRO A 267 16.02 8.88 14.02
CA PRO A 267 15.15 9.87 14.62
C PRO A 267 14.71 9.41 16.02
N PRO A 268 14.40 10.36 16.93
CA PRO A 268 14.10 10.05 18.32
C PRO A 268 12.88 9.14 18.53
N HIS A 269 11.89 9.18 17.63
CA HIS A 269 10.70 8.32 17.72
C HIS A 269 10.95 6.83 17.41
N GLU A 270 12.16 6.46 16.98
CA GLU A 270 12.57 5.06 16.77
C GLU A 270 13.32 4.48 17.97
N VAL A 271 13.51 5.27 19.02
CA VAL A 271 14.41 5.00 20.13
C VAL A 271 13.65 5.13 21.45
N LYS A 272 13.94 4.24 22.40
CA LYS A 272 13.46 4.32 23.79
C LYS A 272 14.65 4.11 24.74
N PRO A 273 14.61 4.64 25.98
CA PRO A 273 15.58 4.27 27.00
C PRO A 273 15.67 2.73 27.12
N TRP A 274 16.88 2.20 27.27
CA TRP A 274 17.06 0.77 27.46
C TRP A 274 16.62 0.37 28.87
N THR A 275 15.61 -0.50 28.95
CA THR A 275 15.25 -1.19 30.19
C THR A 275 15.86 -2.58 30.12
N GLU A 276 16.59 -3.00 31.16
CA GLU A 276 17.09 -4.37 31.22
C GLU A 276 15.90 -5.35 31.22
N PRO A 277 15.98 -6.46 30.46
CA PRO A 277 14.93 -7.46 30.49
C PRO A 277 14.83 -8.02 31.91
N GLU A 278 13.61 -8.05 32.45
CA GLU A 278 13.34 -8.64 33.75
C GLU A 278 13.88 -10.08 33.77
N PRO A 279 14.66 -10.49 34.79
CA PRO A 279 15.14 -11.85 34.87
C PRO A 279 13.96 -12.82 34.84
N PRO A 280 14.10 -14.01 34.21
CA PRO A 280 13.01 -14.98 34.20
C PRO A 280 12.57 -15.24 35.64
N GLN A 281 11.28 -15.02 35.92
CA GLN A 281 10.72 -15.38 37.22
C GLN A 281 10.89 -16.90 37.40
N PRO A 282 11.32 -17.34 38.59
CA PRO A 282 11.69 -18.74 38.84
C PRO A 282 10.55 -19.73 38.62
#